data_AF-A0A417LEX0-F1
#
_entry.id   AF-A0A417LEX0-F1
#
_cell.length_a   1.000
_cell.length_b   1.000
_cell.length_c   1.000
_cell.angle_alpha   90.00
_cell.angle_beta   90.00
_cell.angle_gamma   90.00
#
_symmetry.space_group_name_H-M   'P 1'
#
loop_
_entity.id
_entity.type
_entity.pdbx_description
1 polymer ?
#
loop_
_entity_poly.entity_id
_entity_poly.type
_entity_poly.pdbx_seq_one_letter_code
_entity_poly.pdbx_strand_id
1 'polypeptide(L)'
;MSENILSVQNLHTSFHTDKGEVKAVNGVTFNLEKGKILGIVGESGSGKSVTAYSIMRILEKNGRITEGKILYKGQDIAAFSEKQMREFRGKCCSIIFQDPMTSLNPVFTVGNQLKEAIELHTDRKGKEAEARAIEMLTLVGVNEPEKRVKQYPYELSGGMRQRVMIAMALACEPDILIADEPTTALDVTIQAQILELMQSLQKKLGMAIIMVTHDLGVIADMCDEIIVMYGGRVCERGTAEDIFYRPHHEYTKGLLRSIPNVDRIGEKLIPIPGTPINLLNMPKGCAFCPRCEEAMKICIEEQPPEMQMPDGHFASCWLNVKAAMEEEKGGRQ
;
A
#
# COMPACT_ATOMS: atom_id res chain seq x y z
N MET A 1 -3.27 24.32 5.99
CA MET A 1 -4.00 23.24 5.29
C MET A 1 -2.93 22.39 4.66
N SER A 2 -2.87 21.11 5.02
CA SER A 2 -1.93 20.16 4.44
C SER A 2 -2.17 20.04 2.93
N GLU A 3 -1.10 20.08 2.15
CA GLU A 3 -1.17 19.96 0.69
C GLU A 3 -1.14 18.47 0.32
N ASN A 4 -2.25 17.97 -0.24
CA ASN A 4 -2.34 16.60 -0.74
C ASN A 4 -1.39 16.42 -1.93
N ILE A 5 -0.40 15.53 -1.79
CA ILE A 5 0.53 15.22 -2.87
C ILE A 5 -0.08 14.26 -3.89
N LEU A 6 -0.96 13.37 -3.41
CA LEU A 6 -1.76 12.46 -4.23
C LEU A 6 -3.20 12.43 -3.72
N SER A 7 -4.17 12.45 -4.63
CA SER A 7 -5.59 12.24 -4.34
C SER A 7 -6.14 11.20 -5.31
N VAL A 8 -6.62 10.08 -4.78
CA VAL A 8 -7.29 9.02 -5.53
C VAL A 8 -8.78 9.20 -5.33
N GLN A 9 -9.54 9.32 -6.42
CA GLN A 9 -10.97 9.66 -6.37
C GLN A 9 -11.78 8.63 -7.15
N ASN A 10 -12.64 7.89 -6.44
CA ASN A 10 -13.53 6.88 -6.98
C ASN A 10 -12.81 5.97 -8.00
N LEU A 11 -11.66 5.43 -7.62
CA LEU A 11 -10.84 4.60 -8.51
C LEU A 11 -11.52 3.24 -8.73
N HIS A 12 -11.70 2.86 -9.99
CA HIS A 12 -12.11 1.52 -10.39
C HIS A 12 -11.10 0.93 -11.36
N THR A 13 -10.63 -0.29 -11.06
CA THR A 13 -9.69 -1.02 -11.88
C THR A 13 -10.20 -2.44 -12.09
N SER A 14 -10.30 -2.83 -13.36
CA SER A 14 -10.88 -4.12 -13.75
C SER A 14 -9.96 -4.89 -14.70
N PHE A 15 -9.95 -6.21 -14.58
CA PHE A 15 -9.20 -7.14 -15.43
C PHE A 15 -10.15 -7.99 -16.26
N HIS A 16 -9.87 -8.12 -17.55
CA HIS A 16 -10.64 -8.99 -18.44
C HIS A 16 -10.00 -10.37 -18.46
N THR A 17 -10.78 -11.38 -18.11
CA THR A 17 -10.37 -12.78 -18.13
C THR A 17 -11.33 -13.59 -19.00
N ASP A 18 -10.94 -14.79 -19.42
CA ASP A 18 -11.82 -15.69 -20.18
C ASP A 18 -13.11 -16.05 -19.42
N LYS A 19 -13.09 -15.95 -18.09
CA LYS A 19 -14.24 -16.23 -17.21
C LYS A 19 -15.10 -15.00 -16.90
N GLY A 20 -14.71 -13.81 -17.37
CA GLY A 20 -15.43 -12.56 -17.14
C GLY A 20 -14.54 -11.43 -16.63
N GLU A 21 -15.17 -10.31 -16.30
CA GLU A 21 -14.52 -9.12 -15.76
C GLU A 21 -14.32 -9.25 -14.24
N VAL A 22 -13.07 -9.10 -13.79
CA VAL A 22 -12.70 -9.05 -12.37
C VAL A 22 -12.55 -7.60 -11.96
N LYS A 23 -13.45 -7.10 -11.11
CA LYS A 23 -13.36 -5.76 -10.52
C LYS A 23 -12.45 -5.78 -9.30
N ALA A 24 -11.15 -5.55 -9.52
CA ALA A 24 -10.13 -5.66 -8.48
C ALA A 24 -10.07 -4.45 -7.55
N VAL A 25 -10.44 -3.27 -8.04
CA VAL A 25 -10.58 -2.03 -7.26
C VAL A 25 -11.92 -1.43 -7.65
N ASN A 26 -12.74 -1.03 -6.66
CA ASN A 26 -14.14 -0.67 -6.85
C ASN A 26 -14.53 0.52 -5.97
N GLY A 27 -14.22 1.73 -6.44
CA GLY A 27 -14.58 2.99 -5.80
C GLY A 27 -13.65 3.41 -4.66
N VAL A 28 -12.36 3.10 -4.77
CA VAL A 28 -11.38 3.49 -3.75
C VAL A 28 -11.12 4.99 -3.81
N THR A 29 -11.22 5.65 -2.65
CA THR A 29 -10.99 7.09 -2.50
C THR A 29 -10.13 7.36 -1.28
N PHE A 30 -9.02 8.08 -1.46
CA PHE A 30 -8.16 8.53 -0.37
C PHE A 30 -7.25 9.68 -0.79
N ASN A 31 -6.68 10.35 0.21
CA ASN A 31 -5.65 11.36 0.01
C ASN A 31 -4.35 10.90 0.67
N LEU A 32 -3.24 11.35 0.11
CA LEU A 32 -1.92 11.22 0.72
C LEU A 32 -1.34 12.63 0.83
N GLU A 33 -1.00 13.03 2.05
CA GLU A 33 -0.33 14.29 2.30
C GLU A 33 1.18 14.16 2.12
N LYS A 34 1.83 15.29 1.78
CA LYS A 34 3.30 15.34 1.74
C LYS A 34 3.88 14.99 3.11
N GLY A 35 4.88 14.11 3.13
CA GLY A 35 5.57 13.75 4.36
C GLY A 35 4.75 12.86 5.32
N LYS A 36 3.66 12.25 4.83
CA LYS A 36 2.85 11.28 5.58
C LYS A 36 3.03 9.86 5.06
N ILE A 37 2.75 8.89 5.92
CA ILE A 37 2.78 7.46 5.62
C ILE A 37 1.34 6.93 5.66
N LEU A 38 0.86 6.45 4.53
CA LEU A 38 -0.44 5.79 4.39
C LEU A 38 -0.25 4.28 4.30
N GLY A 39 -0.86 3.53 5.21
CA GLY A 39 -0.94 2.07 5.16
C GLY A 39 -2.16 1.62 4.37
N ILE A 40 -2.01 0.66 3.47
CA ILE A 40 -3.11 -0.04 2.80
C ILE A 40 -3.00 -1.51 3.18
N VAL A 41 -3.99 -2.00 3.91
CA VAL A 41 -4.00 -3.34 4.51
C VAL A 41 -5.19 -4.18 4.12
N GLY A 42 -5.07 -5.49 4.31
CA GLY A 42 -6.11 -6.46 4.01
C GLY A 42 -5.54 -7.79 3.51
N GLU A 43 -6.41 -8.78 3.34
CA GLU A 43 -6.06 -10.12 2.87
C GLU A 43 -5.56 -10.11 1.42
N SER A 44 -4.91 -11.19 1.00
CA SER A 44 -4.54 -11.38 -0.41
C SER A 44 -5.76 -11.27 -1.32
N GLY A 45 -5.61 -10.60 -2.46
CA GLY A 45 -6.72 -10.36 -3.41
C GLY A 45 -7.69 -9.24 -3.02
N SER A 46 -7.45 -8.47 -1.94
CA SER A 46 -8.34 -7.38 -1.55
C SER A 46 -8.23 -6.10 -2.40
N GLY A 47 -7.29 -6.03 -3.35
CA GLY A 47 -7.12 -4.90 -4.28
C GLY A 47 -5.98 -3.92 -3.93
N LYS A 48 -5.17 -4.21 -2.90
CA LYS A 48 -4.09 -3.33 -2.41
C LYS A 48 -3.01 -3.06 -3.46
N SER A 49 -2.35 -4.12 -3.95
CA SER A 49 -1.31 -4.03 -4.98
C SER A 49 -1.87 -3.48 -6.29
N VAL A 50 -3.11 -3.82 -6.64
CA VAL A 50 -3.78 -3.26 -7.83
C VAL A 50 -3.99 -1.75 -7.68
N THR A 51 -4.29 -1.25 -6.49
CA THR A 51 -4.38 0.19 -6.21
C THR A 51 -3.04 0.88 -6.46
N ALA A 52 -1.95 0.32 -5.92
CA ALA A 52 -0.58 0.78 -6.17
C ALA A 52 -0.22 0.77 -7.67
N TYR A 53 -0.50 -0.34 -8.37
CA TYR A 53 -0.21 -0.49 -9.80
C TYR A 53 -1.07 0.40 -10.68
N SER A 54 -2.28 0.76 -10.24
CA SER A 54 -3.14 1.73 -10.93
C SER A 54 -2.54 3.13 -10.86
N ILE A 55 -2.03 3.55 -9.69
CA ILE A 55 -1.30 4.83 -9.53
C ILE A 55 -0.07 4.86 -10.43
N MET A 56 0.70 3.77 -10.46
CA MET A 56 1.89 3.68 -11.32
C MET A 56 1.55 3.43 -12.80
N ARG A 57 0.29 3.12 -13.15
CA ARG A 57 -0.17 2.67 -14.48
C ARG A 57 0.65 1.51 -15.08
N ILE A 58 1.05 0.56 -14.24
CA ILE A 58 1.82 -0.64 -14.62
C ILE A 58 0.98 -1.91 -14.54
N LEU A 59 -0.33 -1.77 -14.75
CA LEU A 59 -1.26 -2.90 -14.81
C LEU A 59 -0.88 -3.86 -15.94
N GLU A 60 -1.22 -5.14 -15.78
CA GLU A 60 -1.11 -6.13 -16.85
C GLU A 60 -1.96 -5.74 -18.06
N LYS A 61 -1.66 -6.31 -19.24
CA LYS A 61 -2.31 -5.96 -20.51
C LYS A 61 -3.84 -6.10 -20.50
N ASN A 62 -4.36 -7.00 -19.69
CA ASN A 62 -5.79 -7.24 -19.54
C ASN A 62 -6.45 -6.36 -18.45
N GLY A 63 -5.66 -5.59 -17.70
CA GLY A 63 -6.12 -4.65 -16.68
C GLY A 63 -6.28 -3.24 -17.22
N ARG A 64 -7.32 -2.53 -16.77
CA ARG A 64 -7.49 -1.11 -17.07
C ARG A 64 -8.19 -0.37 -15.93
N ILE A 65 -7.85 0.91 -15.79
CA ILE A 65 -8.63 1.85 -14.98
C ILE A 65 -9.92 2.13 -15.75
N THR A 66 -11.07 1.76 -15.19
CA THR A 66 -12.38 1.93 -15.83
C THR A 66 -13.07 3.23 -15.45
N GLU A 67 -12.80 3.74 -14.26
CA GLU A 67 -13.40 4.95 -13.71
C GLU A 67 -12.48 5.57 -12.65
N GLY A 68 -12.68 6.85 -12.37
CA GLY A 68 -11.99 7.59 -11.31
C GLY A 68 -10.87 8.47 -11.82
N LYS A 69 -10.23 9.17 -10.90
CA LYS A 69 -9.11 10.07 -11.16
C LYS A 69 -7.99 9.80 -10.16
N ILE A 70 -6.76 10.02 -10.62
CA ILE A 70 -5.57 9.93 -9.78
C ILE A 70 -4.81 11.24 -9.92
N LEU A 71 -4.99 12.13 -8.96
CA LEU A 71 -4.46 13.50 -9.01
C LEU A 71 -3.14 13.57 -8.25
N TYR A 72 -2.03 13.75 -8.97
CA TYR A 72 -0.72 14.06 -8.38
C TYR A 72 -0.47 15.57 -8.51
N LYS A 73 -0.32 16.26 -7.37
CA LYS A 73 -0.23 17.74 -7.32
C LYS A 73 -1.31 18.43 -8.18
N GLY A 74 -2.53 17.89 -8.13
CA GLY A 74 -3.69 18.37 -8.89
C GLY A 74 -3.79 17.93 -10.35
N GLN A 75 -2.77 17.25 -10.91
CA GLN A 75 -2.78 16.76 -12.29
C GLN A 75 -3.23 15.31 -12.36
N ASP A 76 -4.19 15.00 -13.24
CA ASP A 76 -4.71 13.65 -13.40
C ASP A 76 -3.76 12.75 -14.20
N ILE A 77 -3.05 11.87 -13.50
CA ILE A 77 -2.04 10.97 -14.09
C ILE A 77 -2.68 9.82 -14.88
N ALA A 78 -3.96 9.54 -14.65
CA ALA A 78 -4.71 8.56 -15.46
C ALA A 78 -4.79 9.01 -16.93
N ALA A 79 -4.80 10.32 -17.18
CA ALA A 79 -4.87 10.93 -18.51
C ALA A 79 -3.50 11.27 -19.13
N PHE A 80 -2.39 10.98 -18.44
CA PHE A 80 -1.05 11.28 -18.95
C PHE A 80 -0.73 10.51 -20.23
N SER A 81 -0.01 11.15 -21.15
CA SER A 81 0.66 10.46 -22.25
C SER A 81 1.78 9.55 -21.72
N GLU A 82 2.24 8.60 -22.53
CA GLU A 82 3.39 7.74 -22.18
C GLU A 82 4.66 8.55 -21.85
N LYS A 83 4.85 9.71 -22.49
CA LYS A 83 5.99 10.59 -22.17
C LYS A 83 5.85 11.17 -20.76
N GLN A 84 4.68 11.70 -20.42
CA GLN A 84 4.42 12.25 -19.09
C GLN A 84 4.51 11.17 -18.01
N MET A 85 4.04 9.95 -18.29
CA MET A 85 4.18 8.82 -17.36
C MET A 85 5.64 8.41 -17.13
N ARG A 86 6.50 8.49 -18.15
CA ARG A 86 7.94 8.25 -17.99
C ARG A 86 8.61 9.30 -17.10
N GLU A 87 8.16 10.56 -17.17
CA GLU A 87 8.66 11.63 -16.30
C GLU A 87 8.12 11.52 -14.87
N PHE A 88 6.90 11.00 -14.70
CA PHE A 88 6.31 10.74 -13.39
C PHE A 88 7.00 9.56 -12.66
N ARG A 89 7.20 8.44 -13.36
CA ARG A 89 7.82 7.24 -12.79
C ARG A 89 9.30 7.47 -12.49
N GLY A 90 9.76 6.98 -11.35
CA GLY A 90 11.14 7.08 -10.90
C GLY A 90 11.48 8.45 -10.32
N LYS A 91 11.17 9.54 -11.02
CA LYS A 91 11.46 10.91 -10.56
C LYS A 91 10.45 11.45 -9.56
N CYS A 92 9.15 11.28 -9.81
CA CYS A 92 8.10 11.81 -8.93
C CYS A 92 7.53 10.72 -8.02
N CYS A 93 7.33 9.52 -8.56
CA CYS A 93 6.81 8.37 -7.83
C CYS A 93 7.63 7.13 -8.16
N SER A 94 8.11 6.46 -7.12
CA SER A 94 8.85 5.19 -7.23
C SER A 94 8.09 4.07 -6.55
N ILE A 95 8.40 2.84 -6.93
CA ILE A 95 7.79 1.65 -6.35
C ILE A 95 8.86 0.63 -5.94
N ILE A 96 8.68 0.03 -4.76
CA ILE A 96 9.33 -1.18 -4.31
C ILE A 96 8.33 -2.33 -4.51
N PHE A 97 8.72 -3.33 -5.29
CA PHE A 97 7.89 -4.51 -5.56
C PHE A 97 8.02 -5.57 -4.46
N GLN A 98 7.01 -6.44 -4.39
CA GLN A 98 6.86 -7.53 -3.41
C GLN A 98 8.02 -8.55 -3.42
N ASP A 99 8.73 -8.70 -4.55
CA ASP A 99 9.87 -9.62 -4.66
C ASP A 99 11.17 -8.89 -5.09
N PRO A 100 12.09 -8.61 -4.15
CA PRO A 100 13.39 -8.02 -4.47
C PRO A 100 14.27 -8.94 -5.32
N MET A 101 14.07 -10.26 -5.24
CA MET A 101 14.94 -11.24 -5.87
C MET A 101 14.79 -11.24 -7.39
N THR A 102 13.60 -10.88 -7.87
CA THR A 102 13.30 -10.74 -9.31
C THR A 102 13.46 -9.30 -9.81
N SER A 103 13.56 -8.32 -8.91
CA SER A 103 13.66 -6.91 -9.27
C SER A 103 15.06 -6.47 -9.71
N LEU A 104 16.12 -7.14 -9.24
CA LEU A 104 17.49 -6.88 -9.67
C LEU A 104 17.91 -7.85 -10.79
N ASN A 105 18.44 -7.30 -11.88
CA ASN A 105 18.97 -8.10 -12.97
C ASN A 105 20.31 -8.76 -12.56
N PRO A 106 20.40 -10.10 -12.53
CA PRO A 106 21.58 -10.80 -12.04
C PRO A 106 22.81 -10.67 -12.96
N VAL A 107 22.65 -10.23 -14.22
CA VAL A 107 23.78 -10.10 -15.16
C VAL A 107 24.43 -8.72 -15.14
N PHE A 108 23.89 -7.77 -14.38
CA PHE A 108 24.47 -6.45 -14.19
C PHE A 108 24.91 -6.25 -12.74
N THR A 109 25.96 -5.47 -12.55
CA THR A 109 26.38 -5.06 -11.20
C THR A 109 25.32 -4.14 -10.58
N VAL A 110 25.34 -4.07 -9.25
CA VAL A 110 24.49 -3.18 -8.47
C VAL A 110 24.67 -1.72 -8.90
N GLY A 111 25.93 -1.28 -9.04
CA GLY A 111 26.27 0.08 -9.46
C GLY A 111 25.75 0.42 -10.86
N ASN A 112 25.81 -0.53 -11.80
CA ASN A 112 25.29 -0.30 -13.16
C ASN A 112 23.79 -0.02 -13.16
N GLN A 113 23.01 -0.80 -12.40
CA GLN A 113 21.56 -0.65 -12.33
C GLN A 113 21.14 0.64 -11.62
N LEU A 114 21.81 0.98 -10.51
CA LEU A 114 21.59 2.27 -9.81
C LEU A 114 21.92 3.46 -10.71
N LYS A 115 23.07 3.41 -11.39
CA LYS A 115 23.52 4.46 -12.29
C LYS A 115 22.55 4.64 -13.45
N GLU A 116 22.10 3.55 -14.06
CA GLU A 116 21.11 3.59 -15.15
C GLU A 116 19.83 4.32 -14.72
N ALA A 117 19.26 3.97 -13.56
CA ALA A 117 18.06 4.64 -13.05
C ALA A 117 18.29 6.16 -12.84
N ILE A 118 19.42 6.53 -12.24
CA ILE A 118 19.80 7.94 -12.02
C ILE A 118 19.95 8.68 -13.35
N GLU A 119 20.67 8.09 -14.31
CA GLU A 119 20.90 8.72 -15.61
C GLU A 119 19.61 8.83 -16.44
N LEU A 120 18.67 7.89 -16.31
CA LEU A 120 17.41 7.94 -17.06
C LEU A 120 16.43 8.99 -16.53
N HIS A 121 16.39 9.20 -15.21
CA HIS A 121 15.36 10.01 -14.56
C HIS A 121 15.87 11.34 -13.99
N THR A 122 17.17 11.62 -14.08
CA THR A 122 17.79 12.87 -13.63
C THR A 122 18.79 13.44 -14.63
N ASP A 123 19.26 14.66 -14.36
CA ASP A 123 20.30 15.32 -15.16
C ASP A 123 21.73 14.86 -14.79
N ARG A 124 21.89 14.06 -13.74
CA ARG A 124 23.20 13.54 -13.29
C ARG A 124 23.72 12.49 -14.26
N LYS A 125 24.98 12.62 -14.70
CA LYS A 125 25.61 11.68 -15.68
C LYS A 125 27.00 11.24 -15.24
N GLY A 126 27.43 10.07 -15.72
CA GLY A 126 28.81 9.59 -15.59
C GLY A 126 29.24 9.47 -14.13
N LYS A 127 30.24 10.28 -13.73
CA LYS A 127 30.78 10.27 -12.36
C LYS A 127 29.80 10.81 -11.33
N GLU A 128 28.92 11.74 -11.70
CA GLU A 128 27.91 12.26 -10.77
C GLU A 128 26.86 11.20 -10.44
N ALA A 129 26.45 10.42 -11.44
CA ALA A 129 25.53 9.31 -11.25
C ALA A 129 26.16 8.17 -10.41
N GLU A 130 27.44 7.88 -10.63
CA GLU A 130 28.19 6.92 -9.82
C GLU A 130 28.34 7.37 -8.36
N ALA A 131 28.70 8.63 -8.13
CA ALA A 131 28.79 9.21 -6.79
C ALA A 131 27.43 9.15 -6.07
N ARG A 132 26.35 9.48 -6.78
CA ARG A 132 24.99 9.38 -6.24
C ARG A 132 24.60 7.93 -5.93
N ALA A 133 24.97 6.96 -6.76
CA ALA A 133 24.70 5.55 -6.46
C ALA A 133 25.38 5.10 -5.14
N ILE A 134 26.64 5.49 -4.92
CA ILE A 134 27.39 5.18 -3.69
C ILE A 134 26.75 5.89 -2.48
N GLU A 135 26.39 7.16 -2.63
CA GLU A 135 25.68 7.92 -1.60
C GLU A 135 24.38 7.23 -1.19
N MET A 136 23.59 6.76 -2.16
CA MET A 136 22.34 6.06 -1.89
C MET A 136 22.55 4.73 -1.18
N LEU A 137 23.56 3.95 -1.56
CA LEU A 137 23.93 2.73 -0.84
C LEU A 137 24.36 3.02 0.60
N THR A 138 25.12 4.09 0.81
CA THR A 138 25.50 4.55 2.15
C THR A 138 24.26 4.90 2.97
N LEU A 139 23.32 5.63 2.35
CA LEU A 139 22.11 6.10 2.99
C LEU A 139 21.19 4.96 3.46
N VAL A 140 21.12 3.87 2.69
CA VAL A 140 20.36 2.66 3.07
C VAL A 140 21.13 1.72 4.01
N GLY A 141 22.30 2.13 4.50
CA GLY A 141 23.10 1.35 5.44
C GLY A 141 23.79 0.13 4.84
N VAL A 142 24.12 0.16 3.54
CA VAL A 142 24.94 -0.88 2.92
C VAL A 142 26.41 -0.65 3.30
N ASN A 143 27.07 -1.69 3.81
CA ASN A 143 28.48 -1.63 4.20
C ASN A 143 29.42 -1.68 3.00
N GLU A 144 30.53 -0.96 3.08
CA GLU A 144 31.54 -0.85 2.00
C GLU A 144 30.90 -0.50 0.63
N PRO A 145 30.09 0.57 0.53
CA PRO A 145 29.27 0.85 -0.66
C PRO A 145 30.10 0.93 -1.96
N GLU A 146 31.32 1.46 -1.90
CA GLU A 146 32.27 1.55 -3.03
C GLU A 146 32.72 0.18 -3.57
N LYS A 147 32.68 -0.85 -2.71
CA LYS A 147 32.92 -2.24 -3.09
C LYS A 147 31.63 -2.89 -3.59
N ARG A 148 30.50 -2.64 -2.91
CA ARG A 148 29.20 -3.25 -3.24
C ARG A 148 28.66 -2.81 -4.59
N VAL A 149 28.94 -1.58 -5.05
CA VAL A 149 28.56 -1.15 -6.41
C VAL A 149 29.17 -2.02 -7.52
N LYS A 150 30.31 -2.69 -7.26
CA LYS A 150 30.98 -3.56 -8.22
C LYS A 150 30.48 -5.00 -8.18
N GLN A 151 29.67 -5.35 -7.17
CA GLN A 151 29.14 -6.69 -6.99
C GLN A 151 27.88 -6.90 -7.80
N TYR A 152 27.60 -8.17 -8.08
CA TYR A 152 26.36 -8.63 -8.67
C TYR A 152 25.33 -8.94 -7.59
N PRO A 153 24.02 -8.87 -7.90
CA PRO A 153 22.96 -9.18 -6.94
C PRO A 153 23.12 -10.53 -6.25
N TYR A 154 23.57 -11.57 -6.97
CA TYR A 154 23.74 -12.91 -6.42
C TYR A 154 24.84 -13.00 -5.34
N GLU A 155 25.73 -12.01 -5.24
CA GLU A 155 26.78 -11.94 -4.21
C GLU A 155 26.31 -11.28 -2.89
N LEU A 156 25.06 -10.78 -2.85
CA LEU A 156 24.47 -10.10 -1.71
C LEU A 156 23.47 -10.98 -0.96
N SER A 157 23.34 -10.77 0.36
CA SER A 157 22.25 -11.37 1.16
C SER A 157 20.89 -10.80 0.78
N GLY A 158 19.79 -11.48 1.16
CA GLY A 158 18.42 -11.01 0.89
C GLY A 158 18.17 -9.59 1.42
N GLY A 159 18.50 -9.32 2.69
CA GLY A 159 18.38 -7.99 3.27
C GLY A 159 19.26 -6.93 2.59
N MET A 160 20.45 -7.30 2.10
CA MET A 160 21.28 -6.36 1.33
C MET A 160 20.66 -6.06 -0.04
N ARG A 161 20.09 -7.05 -0.73
CA ARG A 161 19.37 -6.82 -2.00
C ARG A 161 18.16 -5.93 -1.78
N GLN A 162 17.43 -6.11 -0.69
CA GLN A 162 16.33 -5.23 -0.30
C GLN A 162 16.80 -3.79 -0.13
N ARG A 163 17.89 -3.58 0.62
CA ARG A 163 18.50 -2.24 0.80
C ARG A 163 18.92 -1.63 -0.54
N VAL A 164 19.54 -2.41 -1.44
CA VAL A 164 19.90 -1.97 -2.79
C VAL A 164 18.68 -1.54 -3.60
N MET A 165 17.59 -2.32 -3.55
CA MET A 165 16.35 -1.97 -4.24
C MET A 165 15.72 -0.68 -3.67
N ILE A 166 15.72 -0.51 -2.35
CA ILE A 166 15.31 0.75 -1.70
C ILE A 166 16.18 1.91 -2.18
N ALA A 167 17.50 1.72 -2.23
CA ALA A 167 18.43 2.72 -2.74
C ALA A 167 18.12 3.11 -4.18
N MET A 168 17.81 2.13 -5.03
CA MET A 168 17.44 2.35 -6.43
C MET A 168 16.12 3.12 -6.56
N ALA A 169 15.09 2.75 -5.80
CA ALA A 169 13.81 3.44 -5.79
C ALA A 169 13.94 4.91 -5.33
N LEU A 170 14.87 5.19 -4.42
CA LEU A 170 15.08 6.52 -3.84
C LEU A 170 16.17 7.34 -4.53
N ALA A 171 16.89 6.76 -5.50
CA ALA A 171 18.06 7.40 -6.08
C ALA A 171 17.75 8.73 -6.78
N CYS A 172 16.52 8.85 -7.28
CA CYS A 172 16.00 10.03 -7.97
C CYS A 172 15.22 10.99 -7.06
N GLU A 173 15.21 10.75 -5.73
CA GLU A 173 14.55 11.60 -4.73
C GLU A 173 13.05 11.82 -5.01
N PRO A 174 12.25 10.73 -5.09
CA PRO A 174 10.84 10.83 -5.44
C PRO A 174 10.03 11.54 -4.36
N ASP A 175 8.96 12.21 -4.79
CA ASP A 175 7.95 12.79 -3.90
C ASP A 175 7.14 11.70 -3.17
N ILE A 176 6.90 10.57 -3.84
CA ILE A 176 6.09 9.46 -3.35
C ILE A 176 6.86 8.14 -3.51
N LEU A 177 6.94 7.36 -2.44
CA LEU A 177 7.40 5.98 -2.47
C LEU A 177 6.22 5.04 -2.22
N ILE A 178 5.91 4.18 -3.17
CA ILE A 178 5.00 3.07 -2.97
C ILE A 178 5.83 1.84 -2.58
N ALA A 179 5.48 1.19 -1.47
CA ALA A 179 6.15 0.00 -1.01
C ALA A 179 5.14 -1.14 -0.91
N ASP A 180 5.16 -2.02 -1.92
CA ASP A 180 4.27 -3.16 -2.00
C ASP A 180 4.92 -4.38 -1.38
N GLU A 181 4.49 -4.72 -0.17
CA GLU A 181 5.03 -5.82 0.63
C GLU A 181 6.58 -5.80 0.73
N PRO A 182 7.18 -4.67 1.16
CA PRO A 182 8.63 -4.44 1.09
C PRO A 182 9.46 -5.32 2.04
N THR A 183 8.80 -6.12 2.87
CA THR A 183 9.43 -6.96 3.89
C THR A 183 9.10 -8.44 3.70
N THR A 184 8.36 -8.79 2.65
CA THR A 184 8.02 -10.20 2.37
C THR A 184 9.30 -11.01 2.11
N ALA A 185 9.28 -12.27 2.57
CA ALA A 185 10.41 -13.22 2.49
C ALA A 185 11.69 -12.82 3.26
N LEU A 186 11.62 -11.86 4.19
CA LEU A 186 12.72 -11.53 5.11
C LEU A 186 12.41 -12.05 6.53
N ASP A 187 13.45 -12.32 7.32
CA ASP A 187 13.28 -12.65 8.73
C ASP A 187 12.81 -11.43 9.54
N VAL A 188 12.08 -11.67 10.64
CA VAL A 188 11.43 -10.62 11.46
C VAL A 188 12.41 -9.53 11.89
N THR A 189 13.68 -9.85 12.14
CA THR A 189 14.68 -8.86 12.56
C THR A 189 15.04 -7.94 11.40
N ILE A 190 15.27 -8.49 10.21
CA ILE A 190 15.54 -7.68 9.01
C ILE A 190 14.30 -6.89 8.59
N GLN A 191 13.09 -7.44 8.73
CA GLN A 191 11.85 -6.71 8.44
C GLN A 191 11.77 -5.41 9.25
N ALA A 192 11.95 -5.49 10.58
CA ALA A 192 11.95 -4.32 11.46
C ALA A 192 13.00 -3.27 11.03
N GLN A 193 14.24 -3.71 10.75
CA GLN A 193 15.30 -2.81 10.30
C GLN A 193 14.99 -2.10 8.97
N ILE A 194 14.30 -2.77 8.05
CA ILE A 194 13.92 -2.19 6.75
C ILE A 194 12.83 -1.12 6.93
N LEU A 195 11.87 -1.36 7.82
CA LEU A 195 10.78 -0.42 8.08
C LEU A 195 11.28 0.82 8.82
N GLU A 196 12.11 0.63 9.85
CA GLU A 196 12.80 1.72 10.54
C GLU A 196 13.64 2.57 9.57
N LEU A 197 14.38 1.90 8.67
CA LEU A 197 15.11 2.56 7.61
C LEU A 197 14.17 3.41 6.75
N MET A 198 13.06 2.84 6.25
CA MET A 198 12.11 3.57 5.42
C MET A 198 11.51 4.78 6.15
N GLN A 199 11.13 4.65 7.43
CA GLN A 199 10.61 5.75 8.23
C GLN A 199 11.66 6.84 8.45
N SER A 200 12.93 6.48 8.67
CA SER A 200 14.01 7.45 8.80
C SER A 200 14.27 8.22 7.50
N LEU A 201 14.22 7.51 6.36
CA LEU A 201 14.39 8.07 5.02
C LEU A 201 13.24 8.99 4.66
N GLN A 202 12.02 8.61 5.03
CA GLN A 202 10.81 9.41 4.88
C GLN A 202 10.97 10.78 5.54
N LYS A 203 11.38 10.81 6.82
CA LYS A 203 11.63 12.04 7.57
C LYS A 203 12.77 12.86 6.98
N LYS A 204 13.85 12.21 6.55
CA LYS A 204 15.04 12.87 6.01
C LYS A 204 14.82 13.49 4.62
N LEU A 205 14.07 12.82 3.76
CA LEU A 205 13.81 13.23 2.38
C LEU A 205 12.50 14.03 2.22
N GLY A 206 11.61 13.98 3.21
CA GLY A 206 10.31 14.66 3.18
C GLY A 206 9.32 14.07 2.17
N MET A 207 9.56 12.83 1.72
CA MET A 207 8.69 12.11 0.79
C MET A 207 7.46 11.55 1.51
N ALA A 208 6.38 11.33 0.76
CA ALA A 208 5.23 10.57 1.24
C ALA A 208 5.42 9.07 0.95
N ILE A 209 4.85 8.20 1.78
CA ILE A 209 4.92 6.74 1.58
C ILE A 209 3.52 6.16 1.52
N ILE A 210 3.27 5.29 0.53
CA ILE A 210 2.16 4.35 0.55
C ILE A 210 2.74 2.98 0.85
N MET A 211 2.41 2.42 2.01
CA MET A 211 2.80 1.06 2.36
C MET A 211 1.64 0.11 2.12
N VAL A 212 1.83 -0.86 1.24
CA VAL A 212 0.90 -1.96 1.06
C VAL A 212 1.44 -3.17 1.81
N THR A 213 0.62 -3.74 2.69
CA THR A 213 0.97 -4.95 3.45
C THR A 213 -0.27 -5.79 3.74
N HIS A 214 -0.10 -7.06 4.04
CA HIS A 214 -1.15 -7.88 4.65
C HIS A 214 -1.00 -8.02 6.16
N ASP A 215 0.14 -7.58 6.72
CA ASP A 215 0.42 -7.63 8.15
C ASP A 215 0.17 -6.27 8.81
N LEU A 216 -0.91 -6.18 9.59
CA LEU A 216 -1.24 -4.98 10.35
C LEU A 216 -0.20 -4.73 11.45
N GLY A 217 0.29 -5.75 12.15
CA GLY A 217 1.21 -5.60 13.28
C GLY A 217 2.50 -4.89 12.89
N VAL A 218 2.93 -5.07 11.65
CA VAL A 218 4.13 -4.46 11.07
C VAL A 218 4.00 -2.94 10.85
N ILE A 219 2.78 -2.42 10.66
CA ILE A 219 2.57 -1.01 10.27
C ILE A 219 1.97 -0.12 11.37
N ALA A 220 1.62 -0.70 12.52
CA ALA A 220 0.95 0.00 13.62
C ALA A 220 1.69 1.28 14.05
N ASP A 221 3.02 1.20 14.21
CA ASP A 221 3.84 2.29 14.74
C ASP A 221 4.43 3.22 13.66
N MET A 222 4.12 2.97 12.38
CA MET A 222 4.77 3.66 11.28
C MET A 222 3.80 4.47 10.42
N CYS A 223 2.56 4.01 10.26
CA CYS A 223 1.56 4.70 9.44
C CYS A 223 0.89 5.84 10.21
N ASP A 224 0.74 7.00 9.57
CA ASP A 224 -0.10 8.09 10.08
C ASP A 224 -1.58 7.75 9.90
N GLU A 225 -1.93 7.21 8.73
CA GLU A 225 -3.27 6.76 8.38
C GLU A 225 -3.23 5.33 7.83
N ILE A 226 -4.31 4.58 8.05
CA ILE A 226 -4.48 3.21 7.58
C ILE A 226 -5.81 3.08 6.85
N ILE A 227 -5.78 2.42 5.70
CA ILE A 227 -6.94 2.01 4.90
C ILE A 227 -7.01 0.49 4.93
N VAL A 228 -8.11 -0.05 5.44
CA VAL A 228 -8.42 -1.47 5.42
C VAL A 228 -9.26 -1.77 4.18
N MET A 229 -8.76 -2.63 3.31
CA MET A 229 -9.41 -3.04 2.07
C MET A 229 -9.89 -4.50 2.10
N TYR A 230 -11.10 -4.74 1.59
CA TYR A 230 -11.63 -6.07 1.32
C TYR A 230 -12.44 -6.09 0.02
N GLY A 231 -12.26 -7.12 -0.81
CA GLY A 231 -13.04 -7.28 -2.04
C GLY A 231 -12.96 -6.09 -3.01
N GLY A 232 -11.81 -5.40 -3.07
CA GLY A 232 -11.59 -4.23 -3.92
C GLY A 232 -12.15 -2.91 -3.39
N ARG A 233 -12.70 -2.88 -2.18
CA ARG A 233 -13.29 -1.69 -1.56
C ARG A 233 -12.58 -1.31 -0.26
N VAL A 234 -12.67 -0.04 0.11
CA VAL A 234 -12.30 0.43 1.46
C VAL A 234 -13.42 0.02 2.42
N CYS A 235 -13.05 -0.76 3.44
CA CYS A 235 -13.93 -1.13 4.54
C CYS A 235 -13.90 -0.10 5.67
N GLU A 236 -12.70 0.39 5.96
CA GLU A 236 -12.44 1.28 7.09
C GLU A 236 -11.18 2.10 6.82
N ARG A 237 -11.15 3.36 7.27
CA ARG A 237 -9.98 4.21 7.19
C ARG A 237 -9.93 5.19 8.35
N GLY A 238 -8.75 5.42 8.90
CA GLY A 238 -8.55 6.29 10.05
C GLY A 238 -7.07 6.40 10.41
N THR A 239 -6.76 7.02 11.54
CA THR A 239 -5.41 6.96 12.09
C THR A 239 -5.07 5.52 12.51
N ALA A 240 -3.79 5.23 12.70
CA ALA A 240 -3.38 3.94 13.23
C ALA A 240 -4.05 3.65 14.59
N GLU A 241 -4.17 4.66 15.46
CA GLU A 241 -4.84 4.52 16.76
C GLU A 241 -6.32 4.14 16.61
N ASP A 242 -7.04 4.79 15.68
CA ASP A 242 -8.45 4.48 15.40
C ASP A 242 -8.63 3.02 14.99
N ILE A 243 -7.86 2.58 13.99
CA ILE A 243 -7.99 1.24 13.44
C ILE A 243 -7.65 0.16 14.48
N PHE A 244 -6.60 0.36 15.28
CA PHE A 244 -6.15 -0.67 16.23
C PHE A 244 -6.99 -0.74 17.51
N TYR A 245 -7.40 0.40 18.05
CA TYR A 245 -8.06 0.46 19.36
C TYR A 245 -9.58 0.63 19.26
N ARG A 246 -10.08 1.17 18.15
CA ARG A 246 -11.51 1.44 17.93
C ARG A 246 -11.99 0.96 16.55
N PRO A 247 -11.76 -0.32 16.17
CA PRO A 247 -12.24 -0.84 14.89
C PRO A 247 -13.78 -0.93 14.85
N HIS A 248 -14.40 -0.35 13.83
CA HIS A 248 -15.85 -0.36 13.62
C HIS A 248 -16.32 -1.37 12.56
N HIS A 249 -15.47 -1.81 11.63
CA HIS A 249 -15.86 -2.81 10.64
C HIS A 249 -15.54 -4.24 11.13
N GLU A 250 -16.47 -5.19 10.97
CA GLU A 250 -16.29 -6.57 11.46
C GLU A 250 -15.08 -7.30 10.83
N TYR A 251 -14.79 -7.01 9.56
CA TYR A 251 -13.54 -7.45 8.93
C TYR A 251 -12.29 -6.94 9.65
N THR A 252 -12.22 -5.65 9.98
CA THR A 252 -11.08 -5.04 10.70
C THR A 252 -10.93 -5.67 12.09
N LYS A 253 -12.04 -5.85 12.81
CA LYS A 253 -12.06 -6.58 14.10
C LYS A 253 -11.51 -7.99 13.94
N GLY A 254 -11.93 -8.70 12.89
CA GLY A 254 -11.45 -10.05 12.57
C GLY A 254 -9.96 -10.09 12.24
N LEU A 255 -9.44 -9.12 11.49
CA LEU A 255 -8.02 -8.98 11.19
C LEU A 255 -7.21 -8.82 12.48
N LEU A 256 -7.61 -7.88 13.35
CA LEU A 256 -6.91 -7.61 14.60
C LEU A 256 -6.93 -8.80 15.57
N ARG A 257 -8.05 -9.54 15.65
CA ARG A 257 -8.15 -10.78 16.43
C ARG A 257 -7.22 -11.89 15.93
N SER A 258 -6.81 -11.81 14.67
CA SER A 258 -5.90 -12.78 14.04
C SER A 258 -4.42 -12.42 14.24
N ILE A 259 -4.11 -11.23 14.79
CA ILE A 259 -2.73 -10.79 15.04
C ILE A 259 -2.25 -11.37 16.39
N PRO A 260 -1.04 -11.97 16.44
CA PRO A 260 -0.42 -12.37 17.70
C PRO A 260 -0.23 -11.19 18.63
N ASN A 261 -0.76 -11.28 19.85
CA ASN A 261 -0.56 -10.26 20.88
C ASN A 261 0.38 -10.79 21.98
N VAL A 262 1.42 -10.02 22.30
CA VAL A 262 2.42 -10.33 23.34
C VAL A 262 1.78 -10.43 24.72
N ASP A 263 0.70 -9.69 24.96
CA ASP A 263 -0.07 -9.75 26.21
C ASP A 263 -1.01 -10.96 26.29
N ARG A 264 -1.18 -11.68 25.17
CA ARG A 264 -2.05 -12.87 25.06
C ARG A 264 -1.27 -14.11 24.61
N ILE A 265 0.00 -14.22 25.02
CA ILE A 265 0.83 -15.39 24.73
C ILE A 265 0.16 -16.63 25.35
N GLY A 266 -0.27 -17.57 24.48
CA GLY A 266 -0.92 -18.82 24.88
C GLY A 266 -2.42 -18.91 24.56
N GLU A 267 -3.06 -17.80 24.18
CA GLU A 267 -4.44 -17.85 23.68
C GLU A 267 -4.50 -18.35 22.23
N LYS A 268 -5.56 -19.09 21.90
CA LYS A 268 -5.77 -19.58 20.54
C LYS A 268 -6.20 -18.41 19.66
N LEU A 269 -5.41 -18.10 18.62
CA LEU A 269 -5.80 -17.12 17.61
C LEU A 269 -7.13 -17.52 16.98
N ILE A 270 -8.03 -16.54 16.83
CA ILE A 270 -9.35 -16.72 16.23
C ILE A 270 -9.24 -16.28 14.77
N PRO A 271 -9.13 -17.21 13.80
CA PRO A 271 -9.06 -16.85 12.40
C PRO A 271 -10.42 -16.35 11.91
N ILE A 272 -10.40 -15.51 10.88
CA ILE A 272 -11.62 -15.13 10.16
C ILE A 272 -12.17 -16.37 9.43
N PRO A 273 -13.42 -16.80 9.67
CA PRO A 273 -13.96 -18.02 9.08
C PRO A 273 -14.13 -17.90 7.56
N GLY A 274 -14.21 -19.07 6.90
CA GLY A 274 -14.45 -19.17 5.46
C GLY A 274 -13.22 -18.88 4.59
N THR A 275 -13.44 -18.77 3.28
CA THR A 275 -12.40 -18.44 2.29
C THR A 275 -12.61 -17.03 1.73
N PRO A 276 -11.54 -16.33 1.33
CA PRO A 276 -11.65 -15.05 0.64
C PRO A 276 -12.62 -15.10 -0.55
N ILE A 277 -13.28 -13.97 -0.81
CA ILE A 277 -14.33 -13.91 -1.81
C ILE A 277 -13.79 -14.04 -3.23
N ASN A 278 -14.54 -14.73 -4.09
CA ASN A 278 -14.24 -14.74 -5.52
C ASN A 278 -14.70 -13.42 -6.15
N LEU A 279 -13.75 -12.60 -6.60
CA LEU A 279 -14.03 -11.31 -7.24
C LEU A 279 -14.85 -11.41 -8.54
N LEU A 280 -14.91 -12.58 -9.20
CA LEU A 280 -15.81 -12.82 -10.33
C LEU A 280 -17.28 -12.93 -9.90
N ASN A 281 -17.52 -13.37 -8.67
CA ASN A 281 -18.84 -13.65 -8.11
C ASN A 281 -19.05 -12.81 -6.84
N MET A 282 -18.94 -11.49 -6.98
CA MET A 282 -19.16 -10.57 -5.88
C MET A 282 -20.64 -10.51 -5.48
N PRO A 283 -20.95 -10.43 -4.17
CA PRO A 283 -22.30 -10.23 -3.69
C PRO A 283 -22.77 -8.83 -4.09
N LYS A 284 -24.09 -8.64 -4.15
CA LYS A 284 -24.69 -7.33 -4.48
C LYS A 284 -24.40 -6.29 -3.40
N GLY A 285 -24.50 -6.71 -2.13
CA GLY A 285 -24.21 -5.86 -0.98
C GLY A 285 -22.77 -5.93 -0.50
N CYS A 286 -22.58 -5.98 0.82
CA CYS A 286 -21.27 -6.00 1.46
C CYS A 286 -20.44 -7.23 1.04
N ALA A 287 -19.23 -6.97 0.52
CA ALA A 287 -18.28 -8.00 0.12
C ALA A 287 -17.94 -8.99 1.25
N PHE A 288 -17.88 -8.51 2.51
CA PHE A 288 -17.55 -9.34 3.67
C PHE A 288 -18.76 -10.12 4.24
N CYS A 289 -19.98 -9.85 3.77
CA CYS A 289 -21.21 -10.47 4.28
C CYS A 289 -21.14 -12.00 4.42
N PRO A 290 -20.57 -12.79 3.47
CA PRO A 290 -20.55 -14.24 3.58
C PRO A 290 -19.68 -14.80 4.73
N ARG A 291 -18.80 -13.97 5.30
CA ARG A 291 -17.86 -14.34 6.38
C ARG A 291 -18.11 -13.56 7.68
N CYS A 292 -19.08 -12.66 7.67
CA CYS A 292 -19.41 -11.81 8.81
C CYS A 292 -20.39 -12.54 9.73
N GLU A 293 -20.01 -12.74 11.00
CA GLU A 293 -20.88 -13.37 12.02
C GLU A 293 -22.10 -12.50 12.35
N GLU A 294 -21.98 -11.18 12.18
CA GLU A 294 -23.01 -10.18 12.42
C GLU A 294 -23.74 -9.74 11.13
N ALA A 295 -23.71 -10.59 10.09
CA ALA A 295 -24.35 -10.29 8.82
C ALA A 295 -25.88 -10.13 8.96
N MET A 296 -26.41 -9.00 8.49
CA MET A 296 -27.84 -8.73 8.40
C MET A 296 -28.35 -8.92 6.98
N LYS A 297 -29.67 -9.06 6.81
CA LYS A 297 -30.29 -9.22 5.48
C LYS A 297 -29.91 -8.11 4.49
N ILE A 298 -29.88 -6.86 4.95
CA ILE A 298 -29.47 -5.70 4.14
C ILE A 298 -28.03 -5.82 3.62
N CYS A 299 -27.13 -6.49 4.34
CA CYS A 299 -25.75 -6.71 3.92
C CYS A 299 -25.63 -7.58 2.66
N ILE A 300 -26.65 -8.39 2.35
CA ILE A 300 -26.67 -9.24 1.16
C ILE A 300 -27.10 -8.44 -0.07
N GLU A 301 -28.03 -7.51 0.12
CA GLU A 301 -28.73 -6.82 -0.95
C GLU A 301 -28.08 -5.48 -1.30
N GLU A 302 -27.55 -4.75 -0.32
CA GLU A 302 -27.07 -3.38 -0.47
C GLU A 302 -25.67 -3.15 0.12
N GLN A 303 -24.91 -2.30 -0.57
CA GLN A 303 -23.57 -1.90 -0.15
C GLN A 303 -23.71 -0.89 1.01
N PRO A 304 -23.02 -1.08 2.15
CA PRO A 304 -23.05 -0.11 3.23
C PRO A 304 -22.44 1.22 2.78
N PRO A 305 -23.03 2.37 3.15
CA PRO A 305 -22.43 3.67 2.89
C PRO A 305 -21.17 3.85 3.75
N GLU A 306 -20.23 4.66 3.28
CA GLU A 306 -19.13 5.12 4.12
C GLU A 306 -19.68 6.17 5.10
N MET A 307 -19.55 5.91 6.39
CA MET A 307 -19.98 6.80 7.46
C MET A 307 -18.77 7.31 8.23
N GLN A 308 -18.85 8.55 8.69
CA GLN A 308 -17.93 9.06 9.70
C GLN A 308 -18.38 8.58 11.08
N MET A 309 -17.47 7.94 11.81
CA MET A 309 -17.67 7.48 13.19
C MET A 309 -17.52 8.66 14.17
N PRO A 310 -18.04 8.55 15.40
CA PRO A 310 -18.03 9.65 16.39
C PRO A 310 -16.63 10.18 16.75
N ASP A 311 -15.61 9.34 16.60
CA ASP A 311 -14.20 9.64 16.81
C ASP A 311 -13.48 10.19 15.56
N GLY A 312 -14.20 10.33 14.44
CA GLY A 312 -13.77 11.08 13.25
C GLY A 312 -13.26 10.24 12.09
N HIS A 313 -12.98 8.95 12.29
CA HIS A 313 -12.57 8.04 11.23
C HIS A 313 -13.78 7.49 10.44
N PHE A 314 -13.54 6.74 9.37
CA PHE A 314 -14.60 6.29 8.46
C PHE A 314 -14.70 4.78 8.39
N ALA A 315 -15.93 4.26 8.38
CA ALA A 315 -16.22 2.83 8.26
C ALA A 315 -17.45 2.58 7.38
N SER A 316 -17.41 1.51 6.58
CA SER A 316 -18.49 1.10 5.69
C SER A 316 -19.15 -0.19 6.18
N CYS A 317 -19.98 -0.11 7.23
CA CYS A 317 -20.66 -1.26 7.83
C CYS A 317 -22.12 -0.93 8.22
N TRP A 318 -23.06 -1.83 7.88
CA TRP A 318 -24.46 -1.66 8.24
C TRP A 318 -24.74 -1.71 9.74
N LEU A 319 -23.86 -2.33 10.55
CA LEU A 319 -23.98 -2.29 12.01
C LEU A 319 -23.82 -0.86 12.55
N ASN A 320 -22.93 -0.06 11.95
CA ASN A 320 -22.73 1.33 12.34
C ASN A 320 -23.94 2.18 11.98
N VAL A 321 -24.54 1.94 10.80
CA VAL A 321 -25.80 2.58 10.38
C VAL A 321 -26.92 2.25 11.37
N LYS A 322 -27.04 0.97 11.75
CA LYS A 322 -28.05 0.52 12.72
C LYS A 322 -27.86 1.20 14.07
N ALA A 323 -26.63 1.21 14.59
CA ALA A 323 -26.31 1.85 15.87
C ALA A 323 -26.67 3.34 15.87
N ALA A 324 -26.29 4.08 14.83
CA ALA A 324 -26.64 5.50 14.69
C ALA A 324 -28.16 5.72 14.64
N MET A 325 -28.92 4.88 13.92
CA MET A 325 -30.38 4.95 13.87
C MET A 325 -31.06 4.62 15.22
N GLU A 326 -30.46 3.72 16.01
CA GLU A 326 -30.96 3.36 17.33
C GLU A 326 -30.70 4.48 18.35
N GLU A 327 -29.53 5.12 18.30
CA GLU A 327 -29.21 6.30 19.11
C GLU A 327 -30.14 7.48 18.82
N GLU A 328 -30.41 7.78 17.55
CA GLU A 328 -31.36 8.84 17.15
C GLU A 328 -32.79 8.59 17.65
N LYS A 329 -33.19 7.31 17.78
CA LYS A 329 -34.51 6.93 18.32
C LYS A 329 -34.54 6.95 19.85
N GLY A 330 -33.44 6.55 20.49
CA GLY A 330 -33.30 6.55 21.95
C GLY A 330 -33.20 7.95 22.56
N GLY A 331 -32.62 8.91 21.84
CA GLY A 331 -32.53 10.32 22.27
C GLY A 331 -33.82 11.14 22.12
N ARG A 332 -34.93 10.53 21.65
CA ARG A 332 -36.25 11.16 21.52
C ARG A 332 -37.25 10.75 22.63
N GLN A 333 -36.79 10.12 23.70
CA GLN A 333 -37.58 9.83 24.90
C GLN A 333 -37.23 10.78 26.05
#